data_AF-Q8GJ35-F1
#
_entry.id   AF-Q8GJ35-F1
#
_cell.length_a   1.000
_cell.length_b   1.000
_cell.length_c   1.000
_cell.angle_alpha   90.00
_cell.angle_beta   90.00
_cell.angle_gamma   90.00
#
_symmetry.space_group_name_H-M   'P 1'
#
loop_
_entity.id
_entity.type
_entity.pdbx_description
1 polymer ?
#
loop_
_entity_poly.entity_id
_entity_poly.type
_entity_poly.pdbx_seq_one_letter_code
_entity_poly.pdbx_strand_id
1 'polypeptide(L)'
;MWAFACGVVSTGESVSDNISILVRGVILAGPLMCAMSQTMNDYFDREVDAINEPERPIPAGKISKQASWLITFGLIMTGFLVALSIHPYVVAIAFVGVLMSHAYSGPPIRAKRNGWYGNLIVGLAYEGVAWLTGSFSITQGIPSTESIALAIIF
;
A
#
# COMPACT_ATOMS: atom_id res chain seq x y z
N MET A 1 -6.72 5.27 2.16
CA MET A 1 -8.20 5.21 2.07
C MET A 1 -8.79 6.41 1.34
N TRP A 2 -8.40 7.66 1.66
CA TRP A 2 -8.89 8.86 0.97
C TRP A 2 -8.60 8.85 -0.54
N ALA A 3 -7.33 8.71 -0.93
CA ALA A 3 -6.92 8.62 -2.34
C ALA A 3 -7.67 7.52 -3.13
N PHE A 4 -7.89 6.36 -2.50
CA PHE A 4 -8.72 5.29 -3.07
C PHE A 4 -10.15 5.76 -3.35
N ALA A 5 -10.80 6.44 -2.40
CA ALA A 5 -12.14 6.98 -2.61
C ALA A 5 -12.16 8.04 -3.72
N CYS A 6 -11.15 8.91 -3.79
CA CYS A 6 -11.01 9.88 -4.88
C CYS A 6 -10.89 9.18 -6.25
N GLY A 7 -10.09 8.11 -6.32
CA GLY A 7 -9.95 7.31 -7.53
C GLY A 7 -11.23 6.60 -7.94
N VAL A 8 -12.05 6.16 -6.99
CA VAL A 8 -13.40 5.62 -7.27
C VAL A 8 -14.29 6.73 -7.85
N VAL A 9 -14.38 7.88 -7.17
CA VAL A 9 -15.23 9.01 -7.59
C VAL A 9 -14.81 9.57 -8.96
N SER A 10 -13.51 9.56 -9.28
CA SER A 10 -12.99 10.07 -10.56
C SER A 10 -13.46 9.27 -11.77
N THR A 11 -13.96 8.04 -11.57
CA THR A 11 -14.50 7.22 -12.66
C THR A 11 -15.88 7.68 -13.14
N GLY A 12 -16.62 8.42 -12.30
CA GLY A 12 -18.02 8.77 -12.56
C GLY A 12 -19.01 7.60 -12.42
N GLU A 13 -18.52 6.41 -12.05
CA GLU A 13 -19.36 5.22 -11.84
C GLU A 13 -20.21 5.33 -10.56
N SER A 14 -21.33 4.63 -10.56
CA SER A 14 -22.27 4.59 -9.43
C SER A 14 -21.65 3.90 -8.21
N VAL A 15 -21.44 4.66 -7.13
CA VAL A 15 -20.89 4.12 -5.87
C VAL A 15 -21.86 3.15 -5.20
N SER A 16 -23.17 3.43 -5.26
CA SER A 16 -24.19 2.58 -4.64
C SER A 16 -24.22 1.18 -5.24
N ASP A 17 -24.02 1.08 -6.55
CA ASP A 17 -24.07 -0.20 -7.27
C ASP A 17 -22.80 -1.03 -7.03
N ASN A 18 -21.73 -0.38 -6.59
CA ASN A 18 -20.41 -0.98 -6.38
C ASN A 18 -19.99 -1.07 -4.90
N ILE A 19 -20.94 -0.98 -3.95
CA ILE A 19 -20.62 -0.89 -2.52
C ILE A 19 -19.78 -2.06 -2.00
N SER A 20 -20.01 -3.28 -2.53
CA SER A 20 -19.24 -4.47 -2.14
C SER A 20 -17.78 -4.39 -2.58
N ILE A 21 -17.51 -3.79 -3.75
CA ILE A 21 -16.17 -3.54 -4.25
C ILE A 21 -15.51 -2.44 -3.42
N LEU A 22 -16.25 -1.36 -3.14
CA LEU A 22 -15.76 -0.24 -2.34
C LEU A 22 -15.28 -0.70 -0.96
N VAL A 23 -16.07 -1.50 -0.25
CA VAL A 23 -15.69 -2.03 1.08
C VAL A 23 -14.41 -2.86 1.00
N ARG A 24 -14.32 -3.78 0.02
CA ARG A 24 -13.12 -4.61 -0.18
C ARG A 24 -11.90 -3.76 -0.55
N GLY A 25 -12.08 -2.77 -1.40
CA GLY A 25 -11.02 -1.83 -1.79
C GLY A 25 -10.54 -0.95 -0.64
N VAL A 26 -11.44 -0.49 0.24
CA VAL A 26 -11.08 0.23 1.48
C VAL A 26 -10.29 -0.66 2.43
N ILE A 27 -10.71 -1.91 2.62
CA ILE A 27 -9.97 -2.90 3.44
C ILE A 27 -8.57 -3.15 2.85
N LEU A 28 -8.47 -3.28 1.53
CA LEU A 28 -7.21 -3.47 0.83
C LEU A 28 -6.30 -2.24 0.98
N ALA A 29 -6.74 -1.08 0.49
CA ALA A 29 -5.94 0.15 0.40
C ALA A 29 -5.71 0.82 1.76
N GLY A 30 -6.50 0.49 2.77
CA GLY A 30 -6.31 0.93 4.15
C GLY A 30 -5.56 -0.12 4.95
N PRO A 31 -6.24 -0.87 5.84
CA PRO A 31 -5.60 -1.67 6.86
C PRO A 31 -4.63 -2.71 6.31
N LEU A 32 -4.93 -3.40 5.19
CA LEU A 32 -4.04 -4.45 4.69
C LEU A 32 -2.72 -3.90 4.14
N MET A 33 -2.79 -2.99 3.15
CA MET A 33 -1.59 -2.45 2.52
C MET A 33 -0.82 -1.50 3.43
N CYS A 34 -1.51 -0.72 4.27
CA CYS A 34 -0.84 0.10 5.28
C CYS A 34 -0.18 -0.76 6.35
N ALA A 35 -0.86 -1.77 6.93
CA ALA A 35 -0.22 -2.63 7.93
C ALA A 35 0.97 -3.37 7.32
N MET A 36 0.86 -3.85 6.09
CA MET A 36 1.97 -4.52 5.38
C MET A 36 3.20 -3.61 5.26
N SER A 37 3.00 -2.35 4.87
CA SER A 37 4.12 -1.42 4.72
C SER A 37 4.75 -1.04 6.04
N GLN A 38 3.94 -0.89 7.10
CA GLN A 38 4.44 -0.61 8.45
C GLN A 38 5.21 -1.80 9.02
N THR A 39 4.70 -3.03 8.92
CA THR A 39 5.42 -4.21 9.45
C THR A 39 6.72 -4.47 8.69
N MET A 40 6.75 -4.21 7.38
CA MET A 40 7.97 -4.26 6.59
C MET A 40 8.96 -3.17 7.02
N ASN A 41 8.48 -1.95 7.28
CA ASN A 41 9.30 -0.86 7.75
C ASN A 41 9.92 -1.15 9.12
N ASP A 42 9.10 -1.56 10.10
CA ASP A 42 9.53 -1.95 11.45
C ASP A 42 10.61 -3.03 11.40
N TYR A 43 10.45 -4.03 10.54
CA TYR A 43 11.44 -5.10 10.40
C TYR A 43 12.79 -4.54 9.96
N PHE A 44 12.82 -3.68 8.94
CA PHE A 44 14.08 -3.17 8.39
C PHE A 44 14.72 -2.10 9.28
N ASP A 45 13.93 -1.36 10.07
CA ASP A 45 14.41 -0.30 10.95
C ASP A 45 14.73 -0.75 12.37
N ARG A 46 14.42 -1.99 12.76
CA ARG A 46 14.69 -2.58 14.09
C ARG A 46 16.03 -2.20 14.76
N GLU A 47 17.11 -2.02 14.01
CA GLU A 47 18.43 -1.65 14.54
C GLU A 47 18.52 -0.17 14.91
N VAL A 48 17.90 0.69 14.09
CA VAL A 48 17.78 2.13 14.35
C VAL A 48 16.72 2.37 15.44
N ASP A 49 15.62 1.63 15.39
CA ASP A 49 14.56 1.68 16.40
C ASP A 49 15.05 1.20 17.77
N ALA A 50 16.00 0.26 17.84
CA ALA A 50 16.63 -0.11 19.11
C ALA A 50 17.38 1.05 19.79
N ILE A 51 17.80 2.06 19.02
CA ILE A 51 18.46 3.27 19.52
C ILE A 51 17.43 4.35 19.84
N ASN A 52 16.48 4.59 18.93
CA ASN A 52 15.56 5.73 19.00
C ASN A 52 14.29 5.43 19.82
N GLU A 53 13.75 4.22 19.70
CA GLU A 53 12.48 3.80 20.31
C GLU A 53 12.57 2.35 20.82
N PRO A 54 13.41 2.07 21.85
CA PRO A 54 13.74 0.71 22.28
C PRO A 54 12.53 -0.10 22.76
N GLU A 55 11.42 0.56 23.11
CA GLU A 55 10.18 -0.08 23.55
C GLU A 55 9.32 -0.67 22.43
N ARG A 56 9.64 -0.37 21.15
CA ARG A 56 8.94 -0.92 20.00
C ARG A 56 8.94 -2.45 20.02
N PRO A 57 7.92 -3.11 19.43
CA PRO A 57 7.75 -4.54 19.59
C PRO A 57 8.94 -5.41 19.17
N ILE A 58 9.61 -5.08 18.05
CA ILE A 58 10.74 -5.87 17.55
C ILE A 58 12.02 -5.61 18.38
N PRO A 59 12.46 -4.35 18.61
CA PRO A 59 13.63 -4.09 19.45
C PRO A 59 13.50 -4.57 20.90
N ALA A 60 12.32 -4.41 21.52
CA ALA A 60 12.05 -4.86 22.88
C ALA A 60 11.95 -6.39 23.02
N GLY A 61 12.04 -7.14 21.92
CA GLY A 61 11.89 -8.61 21.92
C GLY A 61 10.46 -9.11 22.16
N LYS A 62 9.45 -8.22 22.15
CA LYS A 62 8.02 -8.56 22.29
C LYS A 62 7.52 -9.35 21.07
N ILE A 63 8.11 -9.11 19.89
CA ILE A 63 7.88 -9.86 18.65
C ILE A 63 9.23 -10.28 18.07
N SER A 64 9.38 -11.57 17.72
CA SER A 64 10.59 -12.05 17.07
C SER A 64 10.70 -11.56 15.62
N LYS A 65 11.93 -11.47 15.11
CA LYS A 65 12.21 -11.14 13.70
C LYS A 65 11.45 -12.04 12.72
N GLN A 66 11.40 -13.34 13.02
CA GLN A 66 10.68 -14.32 12.21
C GLN A 66 9.17 -14.09 12.26
N ALA A 67 8.60 -13.79 13.43
CA ALA A 67 7.18 -13.51 13.58
C ALA A 67 6.77 -12.23 12.82
N SER A 68 7.59 -11.17 12.88
CA SER A 68 7.37 -9.93 12.11
C SER A 68 7.33 -10.20 10.60
N TRP A 69 8.23 -11.04 10.08
CA TRP A 69 8.19 -11.43 8.67
C TRP A 69 6.99 -12.29 8.31
N LEU A 70 6.60 -13.23 9.18
CA LEU A 70 5.42 -14.05 8.95
C LEU A 70 4.15 -13.18 8.88
N ILE A 71 4.03 -12.18 9.75
CA ILE A 71 2.93 -11.20 9.71
C ILE A 71 2.98 -10.42 8.39
N THR A 72 4.14 -9.90 8.00
CA THR A 72 4.30 -9.15 6.74
C THR A 72 3.88 -10.00 5.54
N PHE A 73 4.34 -11.26 5.45
CA PHE A 73 3.98 -12.16 4.36
C PHE A 73 2.48 -12.53 4.40
N GLY A 74 1.91 -12.75 5.58
CA GLY A 74 0.48 -12.99 5.76
C GLY A 74 -0.36 -11.81 5.26
N LEU A 75 0.06 -10.57 5.53
CA LEU A 75 -0.59 -9.37 5.03
C LEU A 75 -0.47 -9.23 3.50
N ILE A 76 0.69 -9.55 2.93
CA ILE A 76 0.89 -9.58 1.47
C ILE A 76 -0.07 -10.58 0.82
N MET A 77 -0.10 -11.82 1.31
CA MET A 77 -0.97 -12.87 0.75
C MET A 77 -2.44 -12.51 0.90
N THR A 78 -2.86 -12.02 2.06
CA THR A 78 -4.24 -11.57 2.30
C THR A 78 -4.58 -10.40 1.38
N GLY A 79 -3.68 -9.41 1.25
CA GLY A 79 -3.84 -8.29 0.33
C GLY A 79 -4.05 -8.75 -1.11
N PHE A 80 -3.25 -9.71 -1.60
CA PHE A 80 -3.44 -10.26 -2.94
C PHE A 80 -4.73 -11.04 -3.12
N LEU A 81 -5.18 -11.80 -2.11
CA LEU A 81 -6.47 -12.49 -2.17
C LEU A 81 -7.64 -11.49 -2.24
N VAL A 82 -7.59 -10.41 -1.46
CA VAL A 82 -8.60 -9.34 -1.54
C VAL A 82 -8.54 -8.63 -2.89
N ALA A 83 -7.35 -8.29 -3.37
CA ALA A 83 -7.13 -7.66 -4.67
C ALA A 83 -7.68 -8.51 -5.83
N LEU A 84 -7.45 -9.83 -5.79
CA LEU A 84 -7.93 -10.79 -6.79
C LEU A 84 -9.46 -10.85 -6.83
N SER A 85 -10.12 -10.66 -5.69
CA SER A 85 -11.58 -10.60 -5.62
C SER A 85 -12.18 -9.32 -6.22
N ILE A 86 -11.36 -8.28 -6.43
CA ILE A 86 -11.78 -6.97 -6.93
C ILE A 86 -11.58 -6.90 -8.45
N HIS A 87 -10.34 -6.90 -8.91
CA HIS A 87 -10.01 -6.71 -10.32
C HIS A 87 -8.56 -7.17 -10.63
N PRO A 88 -8.26 -7.78 -11.80
CA PRO A 88 -6.90 -8.19 -12.16
C PRO A 88 -5.86 -7.05 -12.10
N TYR A 89 -6.22 -5.85 -12.57
CA TYR A 89 -5.33 -4.68 -12.44
C TYR A 89 -5.06 -4.27 -10.99
N VAL A 90 -6.02 -4.47 -10.08
CA VAL A 90 -5.82 -4.19 -8.65
C VAL A 90 -4.76 -5.13 -8.04
N VAL A 91 -4.65 -6.37 -8.53
CA VAL A 91 -3.56 -7.29 -8.15
C VAL A 91 -2.20 -6.75 -8.59
N ALA A 92 -2.10 -6.28 -9.84
CA ALA A 92 -0.87 -5.69 -10.36
C ALA A 92 -0.46 -4.43 -9.60
N ILE A 93 -1.43 -3.57 -9.27
CA ILE A 93 -1.20 -2.35 -8.48
C ILE A 93 -0.78 -2.69 -7.05
N ALA A 94 -1.42 -3.67 -6.41
CA ALA A 94 -1.02 -4.15 -5.09
C ALA A 94 0.42 -4.69 -5.11
N PHE A 95 0.82 -5.38 -6.17
CA PHE A 95 2.17 -5.91 -6.33
C PHE A 95 3.19 -4.78 -6.43
N VAL A 96 2.89 -3.73 -7.20
CA VAL A 96 3.70 -2.50 -7.25
C VAL A 96 3.79 -1.86 -5.85
N GLY A 97 2.69 -1.81 -5.10
CA GLY A 97 2.70 -1.31 -3.72
C GLY A 97 3.63 -2.10 -2.78
N VAL A 98 3.66 -3.43 -2.89
CA VAL A 98 4.61 -4.29 -2.14
C VAL A 98 6.06 -3.98 -2.55
N LEU A 99 6.33 -3.86 -3.85
CA LEU A 99 7.67 -3.51 -4.35
C LEU A 99 8.11 -2.13 -3.88
N MET A 100 7.22 -1.14 -3.87
CA MET A 100 7.50 0.21 -3.38
C MET A 100 7.79 0.22 -1.88
N SER A 101 7.01 -0.51 -1.08
CA SER A 101 7.26 -0.70 0.35
C SER A 101 8.65 -1.28 0.61
N HIS A 102 9.02 -2.30 -0.18
CA HIS A 102 10.35 -2.90 -0.09
C HIS A 102 11.45 -1.95 -0.56
N ALA A 103 11.28 -1.26 -1.68
CA ALA A 103 12.24 -0.28 -2.19
C ALA A 103 12.45 0.89 -1.21
N TYR A 104 11.41 1.28 -0.47
CA TYR A 104 11.49 2.28 0.58
C TYR A 104 12.32 1.80 1.79
N SER A 105 12.00 0.62 2.34
CA SER A 105 12.52 0.16 3.63
C SER A 105 13.73 -0.78 3.54
N GLY A 106 13.79 -1.64 2.53
CA GLY A 106 14.70 -2.77 2.42
C GLY A 106 15.87 -2.56 1.43
N PRO A 107 16.95 -3.36 1.56
CA PRO A 107 18.06 -3.36 0.60
C PRO A 107 17.64 -3.99 -0.75
N PRO A 108 18.34 -3.65 -1.86
CA PRO A 108 19.52 -2.80 -1.92
C PRO A 108 19.21 -1.30 -1.97
N ILE A 109 17.97 -0.91 -2.28
CA ILE A 109 17.62 0.50 -2.55
C ILE A 109 17.52 1.30 -1.25
N ARG A 110 16.72 0.84 -0.29
CA ARG A 110 16.39 1.51 0.98
C ARG A 110 16.24 3.03 0.82
N ALA A 111 15.35 3.43 -0.08
CA ALA A 111 15.20 4.79 -0.57
C ALA A 111 14.95 5.80 0.55
N LYS A 112 14.40 5.37 1.69
CA LYS A 112 14.19 6.24 2.86
C LYS A 112 15.47 6.91 3.40
N ARG A 113 16.66 6.42 3.03
CA ARG A 113 17.94 7.06 3.34
C ARG A 113 18.23 8.31 2.49
N ASN A 114 17.47 8.53 1.42
CA ASN A 114 17.53 9.71 0.57
C ASN A 114 16.19 10.47 0.67
N GLY A 115 16.25 11.74 1.06
CA GLY A 115 15.05 12.55 1.27
C GLY A 115 14.19 12.75 0.01
N TRP A 116 14.78 12.73 -1.18
CA TRP A 116 14.03 12.87 -2.43
C TRP A 116 13.33 11.57 -2.83
N TYR A 117 14.09 10.48 -2.91
CA TYR A 117 13.54 9.19 -3.36
C TYR A 117 12.60 8.57 -2.32
N GLY A 118 12.89 8.73 -1.03
CA GLY A 118 12.00 8.31 0.04
C GLY A 118 10.65 9.02 -0.04
N ASN A 119 10.65 10.35 -0.13
CA ASN A 119 9.41 11.14 -0.22
C ASN A 119 8.65 10.87 -1.51
N LEU A 120 9.34 10.69 -2.65
CA LEU A 120 8.71 10.33 -3.91
C LEU A 120 7.97 8.99 -3.83
N ILE A 121 8.61 7.96 -3.26
CA ILE A 121 7.97 6.65 -3.09
C ILE A 121 6.78 6.74 -2.14
N VAL A 122 6.90 7.49 -1.04
CA VAL A 122 5.79 7.68 -0.09
C VAL A 122 4.61 8.39 -0.77
N GLY A 123 4.83 9.50 -1.47
CA GLY A 123 3.77 10.21 -2.19
C GLY A 123 3.07 9.32 -3.21
N LEU A 124 3.85 8.68 -4.09
CA LEU A 124 3.30 7.77 -5.09
C LEU A 124 2.58 6.55 -4.48
N ALA A 125 3.02 6.04 -3.33
CA ALA A 125 2.39 4.88 -2.70
C ALA A 125 1.08 5.24 -1.98
N TYR A 126 1.07 6.34 -1.24
CA TYR A 126 -0.10 6.73 -0.44
C TYR A 126 -1.19 7.38 -1.28
N GLU A 127 -0.81 8.10 -2.33
CA GLU A 127 -1.74 8.83 -3.18
C GLU A 127 -1.92 8.10 -4.51
N GLY A 128 -0.87 7.97 -5.32
CA GLY A 128 -0.99 7.39 -6.67
C GLY A 128 -1.45 5.93 -6.74
N VAL A 129 -0.78 5.02 -6.03
CA VAL A 129 -1.14 3.59 -6.00
C VAL A 129 -2.54 3.40 -5.41
N ALA A 130 -2.88 4.14 -4.36
CA ALA A 130 -4.20 4.07 -3.75
C ALA A 130 -5.29 4.63 -4.68
N TRP A 131 -5.04 5.75 -5.37
CA TRP A 131 -5.94 6.33 -6.36
C TRP A 131 -6.17 5.37 -7.53
N LEU A 132 -5.10 4.85 -8.14
CA LEU A 132 -5.21 3.88 -9.21
C LEU A 132 -5.96 2.63 -8.76
N THR A 133 -5.74 2.15 -7.53
CA THR A 133 -6.52 1.04 -6.97
C THR A 133 -8.02 1.37 -6.95
N GLY A 134 -8.38 2.59 -6.55
CA GLY A 134 -9.76 3.09 -6.59
C GLY A 134 -10.33 3.11 -8.00
N SER A 135 -9.64 3.77 -8.92
CA SER A 135 -10.09 3.91 -10.31
C SER A 135 -10.25 2.56 -11.00
N PHE A 136 -9.29 1.65 -10.83
CA PHE A 136 -9.33 0.32 -11.42
C PHE A 136 -10.28 -0.66 -10.71
N SER A 137 -10.77 -0.35 -9.51
CA SER A 137 -11.63 -1.27 -8.76
C SER A 137 -13.03 -1.41 -9.35
N ILE A 138 -13.57 -0.35 -9.95
CA ILE A 138 -14.98 -0.30 -10.41
C ILE A 138 -15.15 0.01 -11.91
N THR A 139 -14.09 0.43 -12.60
CA THR A 139 -14.11 0.64 -14.05
C THR A 139 -14.16 -0.69 -14.82
N GLN A 140 -14.83 -0.70 -15.96
CA GLN A 140 -14.82 -1.81 -16.92
C GLN A 140 -13.61 -1.76 -17.88
N GLY A 141 -12.80 -0.70 -17.83
CA GLY A 141 -11.69 -0.44 -18.75
C GLY A 141 -10.52 0.31 -18.10
N ILE A 142 -9.64 0.90 -18.92
CA ILE A 142 -8.54 1.70 -18.39
C ILE A 142 -9.10 3.06 -17.94
N PRO A 143 -8.78 3.57 -16.73
CA PRO A 143 -9.16 4.91 -16.30
C PRO A 143 -8.72 5.98 -17.30
N SER A 144 -9.43 7.10 -17.33
CA SER A 144 -9.10 8.20 -18.23
C SER A 144 -7.67 8.73 -17.98
N THR A 145 -7.06 9.32 -19.01
CA THR A 145 -5.71 9.89 -18.90
C THR A 145 -5.64 10.97 -17.84
N GLU A 146 -6.73 11.73 -17.64
CA GLU A 146 -6.85 12.73 -16.59
C GLU A 146 -6.80 12.10 -15.20
N SER A 147 -7.52 10.98 -14.97
CA SER A 147 -7.49 10.28 -13.69
C SER A 147 -6.11 9.69 -13.39
N ILE A 148 -5.42 9.17 -14.42
CA ILE A 148 -4.04 8.67 -14.29
C ILE A 148 -3.08 9.82 -13.98
N ALA A 149 -3.23 10.97 -14.64
CA ALA A 149 -2.42 12.15 -14.38
C ALA A 149 -2.62 12.67 -12.95
N LEU A 150 -3.86 12.72 -12.46
CA LEU A 150 -4.18 13.10 -11.08
C LEU A 150 -3.49 12.18 -10.07
N ALA A 151 -3.49 10.86 -10.31
CA ALA A 151 -2.79 9.90 -9.47
C ALA A 151 -1.25 10.08 -9.42
N ILE A 152 -0.65 10.85 -10.33
CA ILE A 152 0.80 11.10 -10.33
C ILE A 152 1.15 12.39 -9.59
N ILE A 153 0.25 13.39 -9.61
CA ILE A 153 0.53 14.75 -9.13
C ILE A 153 -0.06 15.05 -7.75
N PHE A 154 -1.06 14.29 -7.32
CA PHE A 154 -1.56 14.26 -5.95
C PHE A 154 -0.85 13.14 -5.20
#